data_AF-A0AAE7AAA1-F1
#
_entry.id   AF-A0AAE7AAA1-F1
#
_cell.length_a   1.000
_cell.length_b   1.000
_cell.length_c   1.000
_cell.angle_alpha   90.00
_cell.angle_beta   90.00
_cell.angle_gamma   90.00
#
_symmetry.space_group_name_H-M   'P 1'
#
loop_
_entity.id
_entity.type
_entity.pdbx_description
1 polymer ?
#
loop_
_entity_poly.entity_id
_entity_poly.type
_entity_poly.pdbx_seq_one_letter_code
_entity_poly.pdbx_strand_id
1 'polypeptide(L)'
;MSLQPLHILIAEPQPLLQQRMARHLNELGYRRITQATSLRELLDLTHYSYEPFEAFDLLIINGELLSSAGADPHRFFMRNAQVRHGLIHDARRGQEKPELLFTSCRRQLSLIGTPDRQALQAFMQSLGW
;
A
#
# COMPACT_ATOMS: atom_id res chain seq x y z
N MET A 1 -12.70 0.93 -23.30
CA MET A 1 -12.60 1.22 -21.86
C MET A 1 -11.13 1.40 -21.54
N SER A 2 -10.66 2.63 -21.38
CA SER A 2 -9.27 2.91 -21.00
C SER A 2 -9.09 2.58 -19.52
N LEU A 3 -8.66 1.35 -19.21
CA LEU A 3 -8.20 1.01 -17.87
C LEU A 3 -6.88 1.77 -17.66
N GLN A 4 -6.93 2.96 -17.06
CA GLN A 4 -5.70 3.61 -16.63
C GLN A 4 -4.98 2.68 -15.65
N PRO A 5 -3.67 2.49 -15.81
CA PRO A 5 -2.90 1.59 -14.95
C PRO A 5 -2.94 2.07 -13.51
N LEU A 6 -3.24 1.15 -12.58
CA LEU A 6 -3.29 1.42 -11.14
C LEU A 6 -1.97 2.00 -10.65
N HIS A 7 -2.05 3.12 -9.93
CA HIS A 7 -0.89 3.77 -9.31
C HIS A 7 -0.66 3.24 -7.90
N ILE A 8 0.41 2.46 -7.72
CA ILE A 8 0.74 1.82 -6.45
C ILE A 8 1.90 2.56 -5.78
N LEU A 9 1.75 2.92 -4.51
CA LEU A 9 2.83 3.43 -3.65
C LEU A 9 3.31 2.32 -2.72
N ILE A 10 4.61 2.03 -2.73
CA ILE A 10 5.25 1.10 -1.78
C ILE A 10 6.08 1.89 -0.79
N ALA A 11 5.65 1.89 0.48
CA ALA A 11 6.37 2.49 1.59
C ALA A 11 7.09 1.40 2.42
N GLU A 12 8.34 1.11 2.05
CA GLU A 12 9.15 0.02 2.62
C GLU A 12 10.61 0.48 2.80
N PRO A 13 11.13 0.51 4.04
CA PRO A 13 12.49 0.98 4.30
C PRO A 13 13.61 0.01 3.89
N GLN A 14 13.34 -1.29 3.78
CA GLN A 14 14.31 -2.30 3.37
C GLN A 14 14.38 -2.40 1.83
N PRO A 15 15.49 -1.98 1.18
CA PRO A 15 15.54 -1.87 -0.28
C PRO A 15 15.32 -3.20 -1.01
N LEU A 16 15.83 -4.31 -0.46
CA LEU A 16 15.66 -5.64 -1.04
C LEU A 16 14.19 -6.10 -1.03
N LEU A 17 13.47 -5.83 0.06
CA LEU A 17 12.06 -6.16 0.17
C LEU A 17 11.23 -5.28 -0.77
N GLN A 18 11.52 -3.99 -0.81
CA GLN A 18 10.85 -3.03 -1.69
C GLN A 18 11.01 -3.41 -3.17
N GLN A 19 12.22 -3.76 -3.59
CA GLN A 19 12.49 -4.24 -4.96
C GLN A 19 11.76 -5.55 -5.26
N ARG A 20 11.73 -6.49 -4.31
CA ARG A 20 11.02 -7.76 -4.46
C ARG A 20 9.50 -7.55 -4.60
N MET A 21 8.91 -6.69 -3.80
CA MET A 21 7.49 -6.32 -3.90
C MET A 21 7.17 -5.70 -5.25
N ALA A 22 7.98 -4.72 -5.70
CA ALA A 22 7.80 -4.09 -7.00
C ALA A 22 7.92 -5.11 -8.15
N ARG A 23 8.86 -6.06 -8.05
CA ARG A 23 8.99 -7.16 -9.01
C ARG A 23 7.75 -8.04 -9.04
N HIS A 24 7.22 -8.46 -7.90
CA HIS A 24 6.01 -9.28 -7.85
C HIS A 24 4.80 -8.55 -8.44
N LEU A 25 4.64 -7.26 -8.16
CA LEU A 25 3.58 -6.45 -8.75
C LEU A 25 3.74 -6.30 -10.27
N ASN A 26 4.96 -6.10 -10.76
CA ASN A 26 5.26 -6.09 -12.20
C ASN A 26 4.94 -7.42 -12.88
N GLU A 27 5.26 -8.55 -12.24
CA GLU A 27 4.91 -9.90 -12.71
C GLU A 27 3.39 -10.15 -12.73
N LEU A 28 2.63 -9.44 -11.90
CA LEU A 28 1.16 -9.43 -11.90
C LEU A 28 0.55 -8.42 -12.89
N GLY A 29 1.37 -7.64 -13.59
CA GLY A 29 0.96 -6.67 -14.62
C GLY A 29 0.81 -5.23 -14.13
N TYR A 30 1.08 -4.94 -12.85
CA TYR A 30 1.03 -3.58 -12.31
C TYR A 30 2.38 -2.88 -12.48
N ARG A 31 2.43 -1.87 -13.37
CA ARG A 31 3.70 -1.22 -13.79
C ARG A 31 3.89 0.21 -13.29
N ARG A 32 2.83 0.87 -12.81
CA ARG A 32 2.90 2.25 -12.30
C ARG A 32 3.13 2.22 -10.79
N ILE A 33 4.40 2.09 -10.40
CA ILE A 33 4.80 1.93 -8.99
C ILE A 33 5.69 3.11 -8.57
N THR A 34 5.29 3.80 -7.51
CA THR A 34 6.11 4.77 -6.79
C THR A 34 6.64 4.13 -5.51
N GLN A 35 7.86 4.48 -5.11
CA GLN A 35 8.53 3.94 -3.94
C GLN A 35 8.81 5.07 -2.94
N ALA A 36 8.62 4.76 -1.65
CA ALA A 36 9.04 5.58 -0.52
C ALA A 36 9.79 4.69 0.48
N THR A 37 10.93 5.16 0.97
CA THR A 37 11.81 4.43 1.90
C THR A 37 11.69 4.92 3.34
N SER A 38 11.01 6.05 3.55
CA SER A 38 10.83 6.66 4.86
C SER A 38 9.42 7.20 5.06
N LEU A 39 9.04 7.40 6.33
CA LEU A 39 7.79 8.08 6.65
C LEU A 39 7.76 9.51 6.10
N ARG A 40 8.91 10.20 6.07
CA ARG A 40 9.00 11.55 5.50
C ARG A 40 8.63 11.55 4.02
N GLU A 41 9.25 10.68 3.22
CA GLU A 41 8.94 10.55 1.78
C GLU A 41 7.48 10.17 1.55
N LEU A 42 6.93 9.26 2.36
CA LEU A 42 5.51 8.91 2.31
C LEU A 42 4.62 10.13 2.56
N LEU A 43 4.95 10.98 3.54
CA LEU A 43 4.19 12.20 3.84
C LEU A 43 4.34 13.24 2.72
N ASP A 44 5.53 13.43 2.17
CA ASP A 44 5.78 14.36 1.06
C ASP A 44 4.93 13.97 -0.17
N LEU A 45 4.83 12.67 -0.45
CA LEU A 45 4.02 12.13 -1.55
C LEU A 45 2.51 12.20 -1.29
N THR A 46 2.07 12.09 -0.03
CA THR A 46 0.64 11.88 0.29
C THR A 46 -0.07 13.02 1.04
N HIS A 47 0.67 13.97 1.61
CA HIS A 47 0.12 15.04 2.47
C HIS A 47 0.56 16.44 2.04
N TYR A 48 1.73 16.59 1.44
CA TYR A 48 2.32 17.90 1.11
C TYR A 48 2.38 18.19 -0.40
N SER A 49 1.77 17.34 -1.25
CA SER A 49 1.70 17.56 -2.70
C SER A 49 0.61 18.58 -3.06
N TYR A 50 0.98 19.64 -3.78
CA TYR A 50 0.14 20.81 -4.12
C TYR A 50 -0.62 20.71 -5.46
N GLU A 51 -0.56 19.59 -6.18
CA GLU A 51 -1.22 19.40 -7.48
C GLU A 51 -2.50 18.54 -7.40
N PRO A 52 -3.47 18.72 -8.33
CA PRO A 52 -4.72 17.96 -8.31
C PRO A 52 -4.46 16.48 -8.64
N PHE A 53 -4.37 15.67 -7.59
CA PHE A 53 -4.70 14.24 -7.53
C PHE A 53 -4.08 13.32 -8.60
N GLU A 54 -2.80 12.99 -8.47
CA GLU A 54 -2.39 11.59 -8.69
C GLU A 54 -2.75 10.80 -7.43
N ALA A 55 -4.02 10.42 -7.31
CA ALA A 55 -4.51 9.60 -6.21
C ALA A 55 -3.90 8.19 -6.36
N PHE A 56 -3.09 7.77 -5.40
CA PHE A 56 -2.59 6.40 -5.37
C PHE A 56 -3.78 5.47 -5.18
N ASP A 57 -3.98 4.57 -6.14
CA ASP A 57 -5.01 3.54 -6.06
C ASP A 57 -4.73 2.59 -4.90
N LEU A 58 -3.45 2.36 -4.59
CA LEU A 58 -3.03 1.47 -3.52
C LEU A 58 -1.77 1.98 -2.81
N LEU A 59 -1.80 2.05 -1.48
CA LEU A 59 -0.62 2.13 -0.63
C LEU A 59 -0.32 0.74 -0.06
N ILE A 60 0.88 0.23 -0.28
CA ILE A 60 1.44 -0.91 0.44
C ILE A 60 2.49 -0.40 1.42
N ILE A 61 2.32 -0.64 2.71
CA ILE A 61 3.14 -0.03 3.76
C ILE A 61 3.62 -1.05 4.79
N ASN A 62 4.88 -0.92 5.18
CA ASN A 62 5.43 -1.64 6.32
C ASN A 62 4.83 -1.11 7.63
N GLY A 63 4.19 -1.99 8.41
CA GLY A 63 3.57 -1.63 9.69
C GLY A 63 4.53 -1.00 10.70
N GLU A 64 5.82 -1.34 10.64
CA GLU A 64 6.86 -0.76 11.50
C GLU A 64 7.18 0.71 11.13
N LEU A 65 6.95 1.12 9.88
CA LEU A 65 7.24 2.49 9.41
C LEU A 65 6.41 3.55 10.15
N LEU A 66 5.12 3.26 10.39
CA LEU A 66 4.25 4.16 11.15
C LEU A 66 4.37 3.93 12.66
N SER A 67 4.51 2.67 13.08
CA SER A 67 4.65 2.33 14.51
C SER A 67 5.88 2.98 15.14
N SER A 68 7.01 3.03 14.43
CA SER A 68 8.23 3.70 14.90
C SER A 68 8.08 5.21 15.13
N ALA A 69 7.12 5.84 14.45
CA ALA A 69 6.76 7.25 14.65
C ALA A 69 5.60 7.46 15.63
N GLY A 70 5.14 6.39 16.31
CA GLY A 70 3.97 6.45 17.20
C GLY A 70 2.65 6.67 16.46
N ALA A 71 2.63 6.47 15.14
CA ALA A 71 1.43 6.62 14.32
C ALA A 71 0.72 5.28 14.16
N ASP A 72 -0.61 5.31 14.23
CA ASP A 72 -1.44 4.13 13.97
C ASP A 72 -1.72 4.01 12.45
N PRO A 73 -1.38 2.87 11.81
CA PRO A 73 -1.59 2.66 10.38
C PRO A 73 -3.02 2.83 9.90
N HIS A 74 -3.99 2.37 10.71
CA HIS A 74 -5.39 2.50 10.38
C HIS A 74 -5.82 3.98 10.40
N ARG A 75 -5.44 4.74 11.44
CA ARG A 75 -5.71 6.19 11.53
C ARG A 75 -5.03 6.97 10.41
N PHE A 76 -3.79 6.63 10.04
CA PHE A 76 -3.10 7.24 8.91
C PHE A 76 -3.89 7.04 7.62
N PHE A 77 -4.26 5.80 7.31
CA PHE A 77 -5.04 5.48 6.11
C PHE A 77 -6.37 6.24 6.11
N MET A 78 -7.13 6.20 7.20
CA MET A 78 -8.45 6.84 7.25
C MET A 78 -8.39 8.35 6.99
N ARG A 79 -7.33 9.03 7.44
CA ARG A 79 -7.14 10.47 7.25
C ARG A 79 -6.50 10.86 5.92
N ASN A 80 -5.93 9.89 5.19
CA ASN A 80 -5.23 10.13 3.94
C ASN A 80 -6.18 9.98 2.75
N ALA A 81 -6.66 11.12 2.24
CA ALA A 81 -7.58 11.16 1.10
C ALA A 81 -6.90 10.88 -0.26
N GLN A 82 -5.56 10.93 -0.32
CA GLN A 82 -4.80 10.65 -1.54
C GLN A 82 -4.62 9.15 -1.79
N VAL A 83 -5.01 8.29 -0.85
CA VAL A 83 -4.86 6.84 -0.94
C VAL A 83 -6.24 6.16 -0.90
N ARG A 84 -6.56 5.43 -1.99
CA ARG A 84 -7.83 4.74 -2.16
C ARG A 84 -7.89 3.41 -1.40
N HIS A 85 -6.96 2.51 -1.66
CA HIS A 85 -6.82 1.23 -0.96
C HIS A 85 -5.49 1.14 -0.19
N GLY A 86 -5.46 0.33 0.86
CA GLY A 86 -4.31 0.15 1.73
C GLY A 86 -4.03 -1.32 1.99
N LEU A 87 -2.75 -1.66 2.02
CA LEU A 87 -2.26 -2.97 2.44
C LEU A 87 -1.11 -2.75 3.41
N ILE A 88 -1.32 -3.12 4.66
CA ILE A 88 -0.28 -3.13 5.68
C ILE A 88 0.38 -4.50 5.62
N HIS A 89 1.70 -4.55 5.56
CA HIS A 89 2.42 -5.77 5.83
C HIS A 89 3.19 -5.66 7.15
N ASP A 90 3.02 -6.67 8.00
CA ASP A 90 3.62 -6.75 9.33
C ASP A 90 3.83 -8.23 9.67
N ALA A 91 5.08 -8.68 9.64
CA ALA A 91 5.42 -10.08 9.87
C ALA A 91 5.08 -10.57 11.29
N ARG A 92 4.84 -9.67 12.25
CA ARG A 92 4.52 -10.01 13.65
C ARG A 92 3.02 -10.12 13.87
N ARG A 93 2.22 -9.36 13.12
CA ARG A 93 0.76 -9.23 13.34
C ARG A 93 -0.07 -9.86 12.23
N GLY A 94 0.44 -9.89 11.01
CA GLY A 94 -0.30 -10.33 9.84
C GLY A 94 -0.27 -11.83 9.59
N GLN A 95 -1.27 -12.30 8.86
CA GLN A 95 -1.40 -13.69 8.42
C GLN A 95 -0.93 -13.86 6.97
N GLU A 96 -0.75 -15.10 6.51
CA GLU A 96 -0.41 -15.38 5.10
C GLU A 96 -1.48 -14.84 4.12
N LYS A 97 -2.75 -14.89 4.54
CA LYS A 97 -3.87 -14.36 3.75
C LYS A 97 -4.19 -12.92 4.19
N PRO A 98 -4.55 -12.04 3.25
CA PRO A 98 -5.01 -10.69 3.59
C PRO A 98 -6.20 -10.71 4.54
N GLU A 99 -6.01 -10.17 5.73
CA GLU A 99 -7.05 -9.91 6.71
C GLU A 99 -7.68 -8.54 6.42
N LEU A 100 -9.00 -8.47 6.29
CA LEU A 100 -9.71 -7.22 6.08
C LEU A 100 -9.83 -6.44 7.39
N LEU A 101 -9.17 -5.28 7.49
CA LEU A 101 -9.26 -4.41 8.65
C LEU A 101 -10.38 -3.38 8.51
N PHE A 102 -10.62 -2.89 7.30
CA PHE A 102 -11.65 -1.91 6.99
C PHE A 102 -12.12 -2.03 5.55
N THR A 103 -13.43 -1.82 5.32
CA THR A 103 -14.00 -1.71 3.98
C THR A 103 -15.12 -0.67 3.93
N SER A 104 -15.26 -0.05 2.76
CA SER A 104 -16.34 0.86 2.39
C SER A 104 -16.61 0.72 0.89
N CYS A 105 -17.57 1.46 0.34
CA CYS A 105 -17.91 1.39 -1.09
C CYS A 105 -16.76 1.72 -2.05
N ARG A 106 -15.68 2.37 -1.59
CA ARG A 106 -14.54 2.79 -2.45
C ARG A 106 -13.15 2.60 -1.84
N ARG A 107 -13.06 2.13 -0.59
CA ARG A 107 -11.80 2.01 0.14
C ARG A 107 -11.74 0.70 0.88
N GLN A 108 -10.58 0.06 0.85
CA GLN A 108 -10.29 -1.17 1.56
C GLN A 108 -8.93 -1.05 2.23
N LEU A 109 -8.82 -1.52 3.47
CA LEU A 109 -7.56 -1.67 4.19
C LEU A 109 -7.42 -3.12 4.64
N SER A 110 -6.31 -3.76 4.29
CA SER A 110 -6.00 -5.12 4.72
C SER A 110 -4.64 -5.23 5.40
N LEU A 111 -4.43 -6.32 6.14
CA LEU A 111 -3.20 -6.69 6.80
C LEU A 111 -2.69 -8.04 6.28
N ILE A 112 -1.41 -8.14 5.95
CA ILE A 112 -0.72 -9.39 5.62
C ILE A 112 0.57 -9.55 6.42
N GLY A 113 1.02 -10.78 6.61
CA GLY A 113 2.30 -11.08 7.25
C GLY A 113 3.46 -10.80 6.31
N THR A 114 3.47 -11.45 5.15
CA THR A 114 4.52 -11.38 4.14
C THR A 114 3.98 -10.90 2.79
N PRO A 115 4.57 -9.87 2.17
CA PRO A 115 4.15 -9.39 0.84
C PRO A 115 4.77 -10.23 -0.28
N ASP A 116 4.54 -11.55 -0.26
CA ASP A 116 4.91 -12.43 -1.36
C ASP A 116 3.92 -12.33 -2.52
N ARG A 117 4.28 -12.92 -3.66
CA ARG A 117 3.46 -12.86 -4.89
C ARG A 117 2.04 -13.39 -4.68
N GLN A 118 1.85 -14.45 -3.90
CA GLN A 118 0.54 -15.07 -3.70
C GLN A 118 -0.35 -14.20 -2.82
N ALA A 119 0.18 -13.67 -1.71
CA ALA A 119 -0.52 -12.75 -0.82
C ALA A 119 -0.91 -11.46 -1.54
N LEU A 120 0.03 -10.89 -2.32
CA LEU A 120 -0.22 -9.71 -3.15
C LEU A 120 -1.32 -9.98 -4.19
N GLN A 121 -1.24 -11.11 -4.91
CA GLN A 121 -2.26 -11.48 -5.89
C GLN A 121 -3.64 -11.65 -5.25
N ALA A 122 -3.73 -12.35 -4.12
CA ALA A 122 -4.99 -12.56 -3.40
C ALA A 122 -5.60 -11.23 -2.95
N PHE A 123 -4.78 -10.31 -2.45
CA PHE A 123 -5.25 -8.97 -2.09
C PHE A 123 -5.75 -8.21 -3.32
N MET A 124 -4.98 -8.17 -4.43
CA MET A 124 -5.37 -7.45 -5.64
C MET A 124 -6.68 -7.97 -6.25
N GLN A 125 -6.96 -9.27 -6.12
CA GLN A 125 -8.22 -9.88 -6.54
C GLN A 125 -9.40 -9.56 -5.61
N SER A 126 -9.13 -9.26 -4.33
CA SER A 126 -10.15 -8.84 -3.36
C SER A 126 -10.61 -7.39 -3.57
N LEU A 127 -9.81 -6.58 -4.26
CA LEU A 127 -10.14 -5.19 -4.54
C LEU A 127 -11.28 -5.12 -5.56
N GLY A 128 -12.44 -4.62 -5.13
CA GLY A 128 -13.51 -4.18 -6.03
C GLY A 128 -13.08 -2.87 -6.70
N TRP A 129 -12.74 -2.93 -7.99
CA TRP A 129 -12.32 -1.77 -8.77
C TRP A 129 -13.49 -0.90 -9.22
#